data_AF-A0A1J7C9N5-F1
#
_entry.id   AF-A0A1J7C9N5-F1
#
_cell.length_a   1.000
_cell.length_b   1.000
_cell.length_c   1.000
_cell.angle_alpha   90.00
_cell.angle_beta   90.00
_cell.angle_gamma   90.00
#
_symmetry.space_group_name_H-M   'P 1'
#
loop_
_entity.id
_entity.type
_entity.pdbx_description
1 polymer ?
#
loop_
_entity_poly.entity_id
_entity_poly.type
_entity_poly.pdbx_seq_one_letter_code
_entity_poly.pdbx_strand_id
1 'polypeptide(L)'
;MTLHCYNDRFAGDAQTCQAVAAMLTAVGISTRVETMPSSVFFKRATSGGANGGPGFSMYMALYGTPTGNSTNFLITTVETYDKANGLGINNRGQYSNPAIDKVIDASQTTFDDAENEKLLLQATRMTLEEQAVIPLFFLKSSWGIRAGLTLEPRRDGFTMARNIRRR
;
A
#
# COMPACT_ATOMS: atom_id res chain seq x y z
N MET A 1 -0.79 -4.46 21.58
CA MET A 1 -1.03 -3.68 20.35
C MET A 1 -2.23 -4.27 19.61
N THR A 2 -2.99 -3.46 18.85
CA THR A 2 -4.04 -3.98 17.96
C THR A 2 -3.60 -3.78 16.51
N LEU A 3 -3.49 -4.88 15.75
CA LEU A 3 -3.27 -4.88 14.31
C LEU A 3 -4.62 -4.79 13.61
N HIS A 4 -4.85 -3.68 12.92
CA HIS A 4 -6.08 -3.41 12.19
C HIS A 4 -5.93 -3.85 10.73
N CYS A 5 -6.91 -4.56 10.21
CA CYS A 5 -6.89 -5.08 8.85
C CYS A 5 -8.27 -4.95 8.21
N TYR A 6 -8.32 -4.88 6.88
CA TYR A 6 -9.56 -5.15 6.16
C TYR A 6 -9.83 -6.67 6.10
N ASN A 7 -11.06 -7.07 5.72
CA ASN A 7 -11.45 -8.48 5.55
C ASN A 7 -12.15 -8.80 4.21
N ASP A 8 -12.12 -7.86 3.27
CA ASP A 8 -12.81 -7.93 1.98
C ASP A 8 -12.00 -7.31 0.83
N ARG A 9 -10.70 -7.05 1.02
CA ARG A 9 -9.87 -6.35 0.01
C ARG A 9 -9.14 -7.30 -0.92
N PHE A 10 -8.68 -8.43 -0.40
CA PHE A 10 -8.07 -9.51 -1.17
C PHE A 10 -8.32 -10.85 -0.48
N ALA A 11 -8.28 -11.95 -1.25
CA ALA A 11 -8.52 -13.28 -0.72
C ALA A 11 -7.49 -13.64 0.36
N GLY A 12 -7.97 -13.88 1.59
CA GLY A 12 -7.11 -14.28 2.70
C GLY A 12 -6.53 -13.13 3.52
N ASP A 13 -7.03 -11.89 3.38
CA ASP A 13 -6.55 -10.73 4.14
C ASP A 13 -6.69 -10.90 5.67
N ALA A 14 -7.84 -11.35 6.16
CA ALA A 14 -8.04 -11.60 7.59
C ALA A 14 -7.13 -12.71 8.11
N GLN A 15 -6.94 -13.78 7.35
CA GLN A 15 -6.04 -14.89 7.69
C GLN A 15 -4.57 -14.45 7.69
N THR A 16 -4.17 -13.63 6.72
CA THR A 16 -2.84 -13.03 6.67
C THR A 16 -2.60 -12.17 7.91
N CYS A 17 -3.58 -11.35 8.28
CA CYS A 17 -3.51 -10.50 9.47
C CYS A 17 -3.30 -11.33 10.76
N GLN A 18 -4.01 -12.45 10.89
CA GLN A 18 -3.83 -13.39 12.01
C GLN A 18 -2.43 -14.01 12.03
N ALA A 19 -1.90 -14.40 10.86
CA ALA A 19 -0.56 -14.96 10.76
C ALA A 19 0.51 -13.94 11.17
N VAL A 20 0.39 -12.68 10.73
CA VAL A 20 1.29 -11.59 11.15
C VAL A 20 1.22 -11.36 12.66
N ALA A 21 0.02 -11.33 13.25
CA ALA A 21 -0.14 -11.17 14.69
C ALA A 21 0.49 -12.33 15.49
N ALA A 22 0.40 -13.56 14.98
CA ALA A 22 1.07 -14.72 15.58
C ALA A 22 2.61 -14.57 15.51
N MET A 23 3.17 -14.13 14.39
CA MET A 23 4.61 -13.88 14.23
C MET A 23 5.11 -12.77 15.18
N LEU A 24 4.36 -11.67 15.32
CA LEU A 24 4.66 -10.60 16.26
C LEU A 24 4.62 -11.09 17.71
N THR A 25 3.62 -11.90 18.05
CA THR A 25 3.49 -12.47 19.39
C THR A 25 4.64 -13.42 19.71
N ALA A 26 5.11 -14.21 18.73
CA ALA A 26 6.25 -15.11 18.90
C ALA A 26 7.56 -14.38 19.25
N VAL A 27 7.69 -13.10 18.87
CA VAL A 27 8.85 -12.25 19.23
C VAL A 27 8.57 -11.32 20.42
N GLY A 28 7.50 -11.57 21.18
CA GLY A 28 7.19 -10.85 22.42
C GLY A 28 6.26 -9.64 22.27
N ILE A 29 5.74 -9.37 21.08
CA ILE A 29 4.80 -8.25 20.84
C ILE A 29 3.37 -8.78 20.93
N SER A 30 2.76 -8.64 22.11
CA SER A 30 1.35 -9.04 22.34
C SER A 30 0.41 -8.30 21.37
N THR A 31 -0.16 -9.04 20.42
CA THR A 31 -0.91 -8.46 19.29
C THR A 31 -2.32 -9.03 19.21
N ARG A 32 -3.33 -8.16 19.28
CA ARG A 32 -4.73 -8.48 18.97
C ARG A 32 -5.02 -8.13 17.51
N VAL A 33 -5.86 -8.91 16.84
CA VAL A 33 -6.34 -8.60 15.50
C VAL A 33 -7.74 -8.01 15.55
N GLU A 34 -7.95 -6.95 14.77
CA GLU A 34 -9.27 -6.40 14.48
C GLU A 34 -9.44 -6.31 12.96
N THR A 35 -10.45 -7.01 12.42
CA THR A 35 -10.76 -6.97 10.99
C THR A 35 -12.10 -6.29 10.73
N MET A 36 -12.20 -5.58 9.60
CA MET A 36 -13.42 -4.85 9.23
C MET A 36 -13.55 -4.70 7.71
N PRO A 37 -14.75 -4.38 7.18
CA PRO A 37 -14.89 -4.07 5.75
C PRO A 37 -14.01 -2.89 5.33
N SER A 38 -13.48 -2.91 4.11
CA SER A 38 -12.55 -1.90 3.59
C SER A 38 -13.10 -0.48 3.68
N SER A 39 -14.40 -0.30 3.45
CA SER A 39 -15.07 1.01 3.57
C SER A 39 -15.00 1.60 4.97
N VAL A 40 -15.10 0.76 6.00
CA VAL A 40 -14.95 1.14 7.41
C VAL A 40 -13.49 1.34 7.77
N PHE A 41 -12.62 0.43 7.29
CA PHE A 41 -11.19 0.48 7.50
C PHE A 41 -10.61 1.82 7.08
N PHE A 42 -10.80 2.26 5.83
CA PHE A 42 -10.20 3.50 5.33
C PHE A 42 -10.69 4.73 6.09
N LYS A 43 -11.98 4.78 6.43
CA LYS A 43 -12.54 5.89 7.23
C LYS A 43 -11.87 5.98 8.61
N ARG A 44 -11.78 4.85 9.34
CA ARG A 44 -11.16 4.83 10.68
C ARG A 44 -9.64 5.03 10.62
N ALA A 45 -8.98 4.47 9.60
CA ALA A 45 -7.56 4.59 9.41
C ALA A 45 -7.13 6.04 9.11
N THR A 46 -7.96 6.81 8.40
CA THR A 46 -7.65 8.20 8.05
C THR A 46 -8.14 9.21 9.08
N SER A 47 -9.33 9.04 9.67
CA SER A 47 -9.94 10.05 10.55
C SER A 47 -10.58 9.51 11.83
N GLY A 48 -10.26 8.26 12.22
CA GLY A 48 -10.78 7.63 13.43
C GLY A 48 -10.06 7.99 14.73
N GLY A 49 -9.00 8.80 14.68
CA GLY A 49 -8.24 9.23 15.85
C GLY A 49 -8.91 10.39 16.61
N ALA A 50 -8.44 10.65 17.83
CA ALA A 50 -9.03 11.63 18.75
C ALA A 50 -9.18 13.06 18.18
N ASN A 51 -8.31 13.45 17.24
CA ASN A 51 -8.30 14.79 16.63
C ASN A 51 -8.74 14.77 15.15
N GLY A 52 -9.47 13.74 14.71
CA GLY A 52 -9.87 13.58 13.31
C GLY A 52 -8.74 13.16 12.37
N GLY A 53 -7.57 12.81 12.92
CA GLY A 53 -6.45 12.21 12.21
C GLY A 53 -6.47 10.67 12.22
N PRO A 54 -5.37 10.02 11.81
CA PRO A 54 -5.30 8.56 11.74
C PRO A 54 -5.62 7.86 13.06
N GLY A 55 -6.49 6.84 12.99
CA GLY A 55 -7.01 6.15 14.17
C GLY A 55 -6.29 4.86 14.56
N PHE A 56 -5.33 4.38 13.76
CA PHE A 56 -4.70 3.08 13.96
C PHE A 56 -3.23 3.23 14.33
N SER A 57 -2.82 2.57 15.41
CA SER A 57 -1.40 2.49 15.80
C SER A 57 -0.60 1.48 14.96
N MET A 58 -1.28 0.43 14.47
CA MET A 58 -0.70 -0.55 13.56
C MET A 58 -1.79 -1.06 12.63
N TYR A 59 -1.50 -1.12 11.34
CA TYR A 59 -2.43 -1.60 10.33
C TYR A 59 -1.72 -2.36 9.21
N MET A 60 -2.42 -3.31 8.61
CA MET A 60 -2.00 -3.95 7.36
C MET A 60 -2.81 -3.36 6.22
N ALA A 61 -2.12 -2.91 5.17
CA ALA A 61 -2.76 -2.36 3.98
C ALA A 61 -2.12 -2.91 2.70
N LEU A 62 -2.91 -2.86 1.63
CA LEU A 62 -2.50 -3.22 0.28
C LEU A 62 -2.35 -1.92 -0.49
N TYR A 63 -1.24 -1.82 -1.20
CA TYR A 63 -1.02 -0.79 -2.19
C TYR A 63 -0.86 -1.42 -3.56
N GLY A 64 -1.40 -0.77 -4.59
CA GLY A 64 -1.23 -1.17 -5.99
C GLY A 64 -1.25 0.07 -6.88
N THR A 65 -0.42 0.08 -7.91
CA THR A 65 -0.32 1.18 -8.88
C THR A 65 -0.42 0.66 -10.31
N PRO A 66 -1.18 1.33 -11.19
CA PRO A 66 -1.21 1.00 -12.62
C PRO A 66 -0.07 1.66 -13.41
N THR A 67 0.71 2.57 -12.82
CA THR A 67 1.70 3.39 -13.54
C THR A 67 3.01 2.67 -13.83
N GLY A 68 3.26 1.52 -13.22
CA GLY A 68 4.49 0.73 -13.42
C GLY A 68 5.73 1.26 -12.71
N ASN A 69 5.62 2.32 -11.90
CA ASN A 69 6.70 2.89 -11.10
C ASN A 69 6.25 3.21 -9.67
N SER A 70 7.19 3.60 -8.79
CA SER A 70 6.92 3.85 -7.36
C SER A 70 6.43 5.26 -7.05
N THR A 71 6.35 6.17 -8.02
CA THR A 71 6.03 7.60 -7.80
C THR A 71 4.77 7.80 -6.96
N ASN A 72 3.65 7.17 -7.35
CA ASN A 72 2.39 7.34 -6.62
C ASN A 72 2.47 6.75 -5.19
N PHE A 73 3.22 5.66 -5.00
CA PHE A 73 3.40 5.05 -3.69
C PHE A 73 4.16 5.99 -2.76
N LEU A 74 5.30 6.49 -3.24
CA LEU A 74 6.17 7.40 -2.51
C LEU A 74 5.40 8.66 -2.11
N ILE A 75 4.74 9.33 -3.07
CA ILE A 75 4.02 10.58 -2.82
C ILE A 75 2.84 10.41 -1.86
N THR A 76 2.04 9.36 -2.04
CA THR A 76 0.80 9.23 -1.27
C THR A 76 1.03 8.56 0.08
N THR A 77 2.03 7.70 0.23
CA THR A 77 2.17 6.81 1.41
C THR A 77 3.41 7.10 2.24
N VAL A 78 4.50 7.57 1.63
CA VAL A 78 5.78 7.77 2.33
C VAL A 78 6.04 9.24 2.63
N GLU A 79 5.77 10.11 1.67
CA GLU A 79 6.01 11.54 1.80
C GLU A 79 5.29 12.12 3.02
N THR A 80 5.95 13.07 3.69
CA THR A 80 5.39 13.75 4.85
C THR A 80 4.00 14.32 4.51
N TYR A 81 3.05 14.13 5.43
CA TYR A 81 1.68 14.61 5.22
C TYR A 81 1.65 16.14 5.11
N ASP A 82 1.21 16.62 3.94
CA ASP A 82 0.95 18.04 3.67
C ASP A 82 -0.41 18.19 2.99
N LYS A 83 -1.39 18.68 3.75
CA LYS A 83 -2.75 18.88 3.25
C LYS A 83 -2.83 19.97 2.17
N ALA A 84 -2.00 21.00 2.24
CA ALA A 84 -2.06 22.12 1.30
C ALA A 84 -1.59 21.69 -0.09
N ASN A 85 -0.55 20.86 -0.14
CA ASN A 85 0.02 20.35 -1.38
C ASN A 85 -0.56 18.98 -1.80
N GLY A 86 -1.38 18.35 -0.95
CA GLY A 86 -1.99 17.05 -1.23
C GLY A 86 -1.02 15.87 -1.13
N LEU A 87 0.03 16.01 -0.34
CA LEU A 87 1.08 14.99 -0.14
C LEU A 87 0.76 14.09 1.06
N GLY A 88 1.22 12.85 1.02
CA GLY A 88 1.07 11.91 2.14
C GLY A 88 -0.38 11.56 2.48
N ILE A 89 -1.33 11.69 1.56
CA ILE A 89 -2.78 11.50 1.84
C ILE A 89 -3.14 10.09 2.39
N ASN A 90 -2.29 9.10 2.13
CA ASN A 90 -2.39 7.72 2.63
C ASN A 90 -1.33 7.37 3.67
N ASN A 91 -0.49 8.32 4.08
CA ASN A 91 0.51 8.20 5.14
C ASN A 91 -0.17 8.21 6.52
N ARG A 92 -0.90 7.13 6.80
CA ARG A 92 -1.69 6.98 8.03
C ARG A 92 -0.81 6.62 9.24
N GLY A 93 0.43 6.20 8.98
CA GLY A 93 1.46 6.04 10.01
C GLY A 93 2.10 7.35 10.47
N GLN A 94 1.81 8.47 9.78
CA GLN A 94 2.40 9.78 10.04
C GLN A 94 3.93 9.77 9.99
N TYR A 95 4.51 8.93 9.13
CA TYR A 95 5.95 8.90 8.87
C TYR A 95 6.39 10.25 8.29
N SER A 96 7.58 10.72 8.66
CA SER A 96 8.15 11.96 8.13
C SER A 96 9.66 11.87 8.14
N ASN A 97 10.27 12.06 6.96
CA ASN A 97 11.72 12.10 6.81
C ASN A 97 12.10 13.11 5.71
N PRO A 98 12.58 14.31 6.08
CA PRO A 98 12.92 15.36 5.11
C PRO A 98 13.97 14.96 4.08
N ALA A 99 14.85 13.99 4.41
CA ALA A 99 15.86 13.51 3.47
C ALA A 99 15.23 12.65 2.37
N ILE A 100 14.23 11.83 2.70
CA ILE A 100 13.47 11.06 1.72
C ILE A 100 12.57 12.00 0.91
N ASP A 101 11.85 12.91 1.58
CA ASP A 101 10.95 13.87 0.92
C ASP A 101 11.69 14.64 -0.18
N LYS A 102 12.91 15.12 0.09
CA LYS A 102 13.75 15.81 -0.90
C LYS A 102 14.05 14.98 -2.16
N VAL A 103 14.26 13.67 -2.02
CA VAL A 103 14.50 12.78 -3.17
C VAL A 103 13.21 12.54 -3.94
N ILE A 104 12.08 12.40 -3.23
CA ILE A 104 10.76 12.28 -3.84
C ILE A 104 10.44 13.56 -4.65
N ASP A 105 10.60 14.75 -4.06
CA ASP A 105 10.41 16.05 -4.72
C ASP A 105 11.26 16.19 -5.98
N ALA A 106 12.54 15.86 -5.91
CA ALA A 106 13.43 15.90 -7.06
C ALA A 106 12.93 15.00 -8.19
N SER A 107 12.40 13.81 -7.87
CA SER A 107 11.82 12.91 -8.87
C SER A 107 10.60 13.53 -9.55
N GLN A 108 9.76 14.27 -8.81
CA GLN A 108 8.55 14.90 -9.38
C GLN A 108 8.86 15.96 -10.43
N THR A 109 10.00 16.63 -10.31
CA THR A 109 10.43 17.70 -11.23
C THR A 109 11.41 17.24 -12.32
N THR A 110 11.79 15.96 -12.33
CA THR A 110 12.77 15.41 -13.28
C THR A 110 12.07 14.79 -14.50
N PHE A 111 12.31 15.37 -15.68
CA PHE A 111 11.70 14.93 -16.95
C PHE A 111 12.52 13.87 -17.71
N ASP A 112 13.80 13.71 -17.41
CA ASP A 112 14.61 12.64 -18.00
C ASP A 112 14.25 11.31 -17.32
N ASP A 113 13.79 10.33 -18.11
CA ASP A 113 13.27 9.07 -17.59
C ASP A 113 14.34 8.27 -16.82
N ALA A 114 15.58 8.24 -17.33
CA ALA A 114 16.65 7.46 -16.71
C ALA A 114 17.09 8.07 -15.38
N GLU A 115 17.14 9.40 -15.29
CA GLU A 115 17.44 10.10 -14.05
C GLU A 115 16.27 10.02 -13.06
N ASN A 116 15.04 10.14 -13.53
CA ASN A 116 13.84 9.94 -12.71
C ASN A 116 13.83 8.54 -12.09
N GLU A 117 14.13 7.50 -12.87
CA GLU A 117 14.19 6.11 -12.39
C GLU A 117 15.22 5.95 -11.25
N LYS A 118 16.41 6.56 -11.38
CA LYS A 118 17.43 6.52 -10.31
C LYS A 118 16.93 7.16 -9.02
N LEU A 119 16.26 8.31 -9.11
CA LEU A 119 15.69 9.00 -7.95
C LEU A 119 14.60 8.16 -7.29
N LEU A 120 13.70 7.56 -8.07
CA LEU A 120 12.66 6.68 -7.55
C LEU A 120 13.24 5.43 -6.89
N LEU A 121 14.27 4.81 -7.48
CA LEU A 121 14.97 3.68 -6.87
C LEU A 121 15.67 4.08 -5.57
N GLN A 122 16.31 5.24 -5.52
CA GLN A 122 16.95 5.78 -4.32
C GLN A 122 15.92 6.01 -3.21
N ALA A 123 14.84 6.75 -3.48
CA ALA A 123 13.78 7.01 -2.50
C ALA A 123 13.15 5.71 -1.99
N THR A 124 12.92 4.75 -2.90
CA THR A 124 12.38 3.43 -2.52
C THR A 124 13.33 2.67 -1.60
N ARG A 125 14.65 2.68 -1.86
CA ARG A 125 15.64 2.05 -0.99
C ARG A 125 15.66 2.69 0.40
N MET A 126 15.74 4.01 0.47
CA MET A 126 15.72 4.74 1.74
C MET A 126 14.45 4.44 2.55
N THR A 127 13.30 4.40 1.89
CA THR A 127 12.00 4.05 2.51
C THR A 127 12.06 2.67 3.19
N LEU A 128 12.68 1.68 2.55
CA LEU A 128 12.78 0.32 3.06
C LEU A 128 13.83 0.20 4.17
N GLU A 129 14.96 0.89 4.04
CA GLU A 129 16.04 0.94 5.04
C GLU A 129 15.54 1.58 6.35
N GLU A 130 14.75 2.64 6.24
CA GLU A 130 14.14 3.35 7.38
C GLU A 130 12.88 2.65 7.93
N GLN A 131 12.46 1.54 7.31
CA GLN A 131 11.25 0.79 7.69
C GLN A 131 9.97 1.65 7.75
N ALA A 132 9.90 2.69 6.90
CA ALA A 132 8.71 3.55 6.79
C ALA A 132 7.45 2.73 6.46
N VAL A 133 7.64 1.61 5.76
CA VAL A 133 6.69 0.52 5.63
C VAL A 133 7.39 -0.82 5.84
N ILE A 134 6.63 -1.85 6.22
CA ILE A 134 7.12 -3.23 6.32
C ILE A 134 6.47 -4.04 5.20
N PRO A 135 7.19 -4.33 4.09
CA PRO A 135 6.64 -5.15 3.02
C PRO A 135 6.40 -6.58 3.50
N LEU A 136 5.23 -7.15 3.18
CA LEU A 136 4.90 -8.53 3.51
C LEU A 136 5.09 -9.45 2.30
N PHE A 137 4.38 -9.18 1.21
CA PHE A 137 4.46 -9.95 -0.04
C PHE A 137 3.76 -9.20 -1.18
N PHE A 138 4.02 -9.65 -2.41
CA PHE A 138 3.27 -9.24 -3.59
C PHE A 138 2.06 -10.15 -3.79
N LEU A 139 0.88 -9.57 -3.95
CA LEU A 139 -0.33 -10.33 -4.27
C LEU A 139 -0.23 -10.93 -5.67
N LYS A 140 -0.58 -12.21 -5.77
CA LYS A 140 -0.79 -12.88 -7.06
C LYS A 140 -2.29 -12.95 -7.33
N SER A 141 -2.72 -12.27 -8.39
CA SER A 141 -4.09 -12.34 -8.87
C SER A 141 -4.31 -13.59 -9.72
N SER A 142 -5.50 -14.18 -9.63
CA SER A 142 -5.92 -15.33 -10.42
C SER A 142 -7.31 -15.07 -11.00
N TRP A 143 -7.56 -15.57 -12.21
CA TRP A 143 -8.82 -15.40 -12.92
C TRP A 143 -9.46 -16.75 -13.19
N GLY A 144 -10.69 -16.93 -12.71
CA GLY A 144 -11.55 -18.02 -13.16
C GLY A 144 -12.30 -17.58 -14.40
N ILE A 145 -12.11 -18.27 -15.53
CA ILE A 145 -12.83 -18.01 -16.77
C ILE A 145 -13.68 -19.21 -17.18
N ARG A 146 -14.86 -18.93 -17.75
CA ARG A 146 -15.74 -19.98 -18.28
C ARG A 146 -15.04 -20.71 -19.44
N ALA A 147 -15.28 -22.02 -19.55
CA ALA A 147 -14.80 -22.81 -20.67
C ALA A 147 -15.20 -22.20 -22.03
N GLY A 148 -14.29 -22.25 -23.01
CA GLY A 148 -14.48 -21.64 -24.32
C GLY A 148 -14.21 -20.13 -24.39
N LEU A 149 -13.82 -19.50 -23.27
CA LEU A 149 -13.28 -18.14 -23.25
C LEU A 149 -11.78 -18.15 -22.98
N THR A 150 -11.12 -17.08 -23.41
CA THR A 150 -9.74 -16.75 -23.06
C THR A 150 -9.67 -15.33 -22.52
N LEU A 151 -8.70 -15.08 -21.64
CA LEU A 151 -8.38 -13.78 -21.08
C LEU A 151 -6.87 -13.75 -20.86
N GLU A 152 -6.21 -12.71 -21.37
CA GLU A 152 -4.81 -12.45 -21.03
C GLU A 152 -4.73 -11.69 -19.70
N PRO A 153 -4.14 -12.26 -18.64
CA PRO A 153 -3.99 -11.59 -17.37
C PRO A 153 -3.10 -10.36 -17.48
N ARG A 154 -3.49 -9.27 -16.83
CA ARG A 154 -2.71 -8.03 -16.82
C ARG A 154 -1.91 -7.90 -15.52
N ARG A 155 -0.70 -7.35 -15.62
CA ARG A 155 0.14 -7.04 -14.45
C ARG A 155 -0.46 -5.99 -13.52
N ASP A 156 -1.28 -5.08 -14.06
CA ASP A 156 -2.02 -4.07 -13.28
C ASP A 156 -3.29 -4.63 -12.59
N GLY A 157 -3.60 -5.91 -12.78
CA GLY A 157 -4.76 -6.56 -12.17
C GLY A 157 -6.12 -6.20 -12.78
N PHE A 158 -6.18 -5.37 -13.83
CA PHE A 158 -7.47 -5.00 -14.42
C PHE A 158 -8.11 -6.14 -15.21
N THR A 159 -9.41 -6.34 -14.99
CA THR A 159 -10.24 -7.27 -15.77
C THR A 159 -11.05 -6.48 -16.79
N MET A 160 -10.50 -6.30 -17.99
CA MET A 160 -11.17 -5.52 -19.04
C MET A 160 -12.01 -6.43 -19.93
N ALA A 161 -13.28 -6.10 -20.14
CA ALA A 161 -14.17 -6.85 -21.04
C ALA A 161 -13.59 -7.00 -22.45
N ARG A 162 -12.91 -5.95 -22.93
CA ARG A 162 -12.22 -5.95 -24.23
C ARG A 162 -11.03 -6.91 -24.33
N ASN A 163 -10.59 -7.55 -23.26
CA ASN A 163 -9.52 -8.56 -23.28
C ASN A 163 -10.06 -9.99 -23.23
N ILE A 164 -11.39 -10.16 -23.11
CA ILE A 164 -12.03 -11.47 -23.13
C ILE A 164 -12.31 -11.84 -24.58
N ARG A 165 -11.91 -13.05 -24.98
CA ARG A 165 -12.13 -13.59 -26.34
C ARG A 165 -12.78 -14.97 -26.24
N ARG A 166 -13.39 -15.42 -27.34
CA ARG A 166 -13.70 -16.84 -27.51
C ARG A 166 -12.41 -17.58 -27.89
N ARG A 167 -12.27 -18.80 -27.40
CA ARG A 167 -11.16 -19.69 -27.76
C ARG A 167 -11.30 -20.17 -29.20
#